data_AF-A0A955Y588-F1
#
_entry.id   AF-A0A955Y588-F1
#
_cell.length_a   1.000
_cell.length_b   1.000
_cell.length_c   1.000
_cell.angle_alpha   90.00
_cell.angle_beta   90.00
_cell.angle_gamma   90.00
#
_symmetry.space_group_name_H-M   'P 1'
#
loop_
_entity.id
_entity.type
_entity.pdbx_description
1 polymer ?
#
loop_
_entity_poly.entity_id
_entity_poly.type
_entity_poly.pdbx_seq_one_letter_code
_entity_poly.pdbx_strand_id
1 'polypeptide(L)'
;PVVFWGRPRVALVDGEPTHPVERLVLLADAQSGMGPPLDVRRHTFVNPDLTVLLGREPDDGWLRFEVRSFAGPDGAGLAESALMDAQGPVGRAAQTLVVARRP
;
A
#
# COMPACT_ATOMS: atom_id res chain seq x y z
N PRO A 1 -8.42 2.83 10.82
CA PRO A 1 -7.92 3.15 9.46
C PRO A 1 -6.80 4.18 9.58
N VAL A 2 -5.73 4.02 8.83
CA VAL A 2 -4.66 5.02 8.68
C VAL A 2 -4.83 5.69 7.33
N VAL A 3 -4.71 7.01 7.29
CA VAL A 3 -4.76 7.76 6.04
C VAL A 3 -3.40 8.40 5.81
N PHE A 4 -2.85 8.22 4.62
CA PHE A 4 -1.63 8.91 4.22
C PHE A 4 -1.75 9.46 2.80
N TRP A 5 -0.94 10.48 2.55
CA TRP A 5 -0.71 11.03 1.22
C TRP A 5 0.74 10.78 0.84
N GLY A 6 0.99 10.28 -0.36
CA GLY A 6 2.31 9.96 -0.85
C GLY A 6 2.55 10.49 -2.25
N ARG A 7 3.81 10.83 -2.51
CA ARG A 7 4.33 11.09 -3.85
C ARG A 7 5.80 10.63 -3.90
N PRO A 8 6.16 9.65 -4.74
CA PRO A 8 7.55 9.24 -4.90
C PRO A 8 8.44 10.43 -5.28
N ARG A 9 9.63 10.51 -4.68
CA ARG A 9 10.60 11.61 -4.92
C ARG A 9 11.71 11.24 -5.90
N VAL A 10 11.81 9.95 -6.22
CA VAL A 10 12.82 9.38 -7.12
C VAL A 10 12.09 8.59 -8.21
N ALA A 11 12.74 8.45 -9.37
CA ALA A 11 12.23 7.60 -10.44
C ALA A 11 12.20 6.14 -9.97
N LEU A 12 11.22 5.38 -10.45
CA LEU A 12 11.11 3.94 -10.18
C LEU A 12 12.28 3.18 -10.80
N VAL A 13 12.60 3.51 -12.05
CA VAL A 13 13.76 3.01 -12.79
C VAL A 13 14.62 4.20 -13.19
N ASP A 14 15.93 4.10 -12.98
CA ASP A 14 16.84 5.20 -13.30
C ASP A 14 16.87 5.47 -14.81
N GLY A 15 16.82 6.75 -15.18
CA GLY A 15 16.75 7.18 -16.58
C GLY A 15 15.37 7.03 -17.27
N GLU A 16 14.35 6.49 -16.61
CA GLU A 16 13.01 6.30 -17.18
C GLU A 16 11.95 7.23 -16.55
N PRO A 17 11.02 7.79 -17.33
CA PRO A 17 9.89 8.52 -16.78
C PRO A 17 9.00 7.56 -15.98
N THR A 18 8.69 7.89 -14.73
CA THR A 18 7.74 7.10 -13.94
C THR A 18 6.31 7.56 -14.21
N HIS A 19 5.49 6.69 -14.78
CA HIS A 19 4.09 6.93 -15.11
C HIS A 19 3.21 6.99 -13.86
N PRO A 20 2.05 7.67 -13.89
CA PRO A 20 1.16 7.82 -12.73
C PRO A 20 0.75 6.47 -12.10
N VAL A 21 0.42 5.47 -12.93
CA VAL A 21 0.05 4.13 -12.45
C VAL A 21 1.20 3.44 -11.71
N GLU A 22 2.44 3.63 -12.16
CA GLU A 22 3.63 3.05 -11.52
C GLU A 22 3.90 3.70 -10.15
N ARG A 23 3.72 5.03 -10.03
CA ARG A 23 3.82 5.74 -8.74
C ARG A 23 2.76 5.22 -7.76
N LEU A 24 1.56 4.96 -8.25
CA LEU A 24 0.48 4.41 -7.44
C LEU A 24 0.80 2.99 -6.98
N VAL A 25 1.22 2.11 -7.87
CA VAL A 25 1.56 0.72 -7.53
C VAL A 25 2.75 0.66 -6.58
N LEU A 26 3.76 1.51 -6.77
CA LEU A 26 4.90 1.65 -5.86
C LEU A 26 4.45 1.96 -4.42
N LEU A 27 3.54 2.91 -4.25
CA LEU A 27 3.01 3.25 -2.92
C LEU A 27 2.03 2.19 -2.38
N ALA A 28 1.28 1.53 -3.27
CA ALA A 28 0.38 0.44 -2.89
C ALA A 28 1.14 -0.77 -2.35
N ASP A 29 2.33 -1.06 -2.86
CA ASP A 29 3.19 -2.12 -2.32
C ASP A 29 3.65 -1.81 -0.89
N ALA A 30 3.98 -0.54 -0.61
CA ALA A 30 4.42 -0.09 0.71
C ALA A 30 3.29 0.10 1.75
N GLN A 31 2.02 -0.04 1.35
CA GLN A 31 0.87 0.40 2.16
C GLN A 31 0.76 -0.29 3.53
N SER A 32 1.07 -1.60 3.60
CA SER A 32 0.98 -2.40 4.84
C SER A 32 2.01 -1.94 5.88
N GLY A 33 3.13 -1.38 5.43
CA GLY A 33 4.12 -0.71 6.29
C GLY A 33 3.63 0.62 6.87
N MET A 34 2.76 1.33 6.15
CA MET A 34 2.19 2.61 6.61
C MET A 34 1.04 2.42 7.62
N GLY A 35 0.33 1.30 7.52
CA GLY A 35 -0.72 0.90 8.46
C GLY A 35 -0.49 -0.52 8.98
N PRO A 36 0.54 -0.77 9.81
CA PRO A 36 0.83 -2.12 10.27
C PRO A 36 -0.29 -2.66 11.15
N PRO A 37 -0.65 -3.96 11.07
CA PRO A 37 -1.75 -4.53 11.85
C PRO A 37 -1.40 -4.74 13.34
N LEU A 38 -0.13 -4.68 13.72
CA LEU A 38 0.38 -4.97 15.06
C LEU A 38 1.57 -4.06 15.42
N ASP A 39 1.99 -4.05 16.70
CA ASP A 39 3.22 -3.36 17.15
C ASP A 39 4.46 -3.95 16.46
N VAL A 40 5.03 -3.18 15.54
CA VAL A 40 6.20 -3.54 14.73
C VAL A 40 7.47 -3.74 15.55
N ARG A 41 7.51 -3.36 16.84
CA ARG A 41 8.63 -3.67 17.73
C ARG A 41 8.57 -5.11 18.27
N ARG A 42 7.38 -5.72 18.25
CA ARG A 42 7.12 -7.07 18.77
C ARG A 42 6.86 -8.09 17.67
N HIS A 43 6.42 -7.62 16.51
CA HIS A 43 6.06 -8.45 15.36
C HIS A 43 6.76 -7.99 14.09
N THR A 44 6.83 -8.89 13.12
CA THR A 44 7.21 -8.63 11.74
C THR A 44 6.14 -9.19 10.82
N PHE A 45 6.11 -8.73 9.59
CA PHE A 45 5.25 -9.28 8.56
C PHE A 45 5.90 -9.17 7.18
N VAL A 46 5.43 -10.01 6.26
CA VAL A 46 5.72 -9.93 4.82
C VAL A 46 4.39 -9.86 4.07
N ASN A 47 4.34 -9.05 3.01
CA ASN A 47 3.27 -8.97 2.02
C ASN A 47 3.63 -9.84 0.80
N PRO A 48 3.34 -11.17 0.81
CA PRO A 48 3.79 -12.07 -0.26
C PRO A 48 3.06 -11.83 -1.59
N ASP A 49 1.93 -11.13 -1.56
CA ASP A 49 1.17 -10.76 -2.74
C ASP A 49 0.72 -9.30 -2.68
N LEU A 50 0.30 -8.82 -3.85
CA LEU A 50 -0.36 -7.54 -4.04
C LEU A 50 -1.38 -7.70 -5.15
N THR A 51 -2.61 -7.29 -4.89
CA THR A 51 -3.66 -7.12 -5.91
C THR A 51 -4.05 -5.64 -5.96
N VAL A 52 -4.01 -5.04 -7.15
CA VAL A 52 -4.45 -3.67 -7.39
C VAL A 52 -5.59 -3.69 -8.42
N LEU A 53 -6.72 -3.10 -8.05
CA LEU A 53 -7.93 -3.02 -8.87
C LEU A 53 -8.19 -1.55 -9.18
N LEU A 54 -7.99 -1.16 -10.45
CA LEU A 54 -8.15 0.22 -10.91
C LEU A 54 -9.44 0.36 -11.72
N GLY A 55 -10.28 1.34 -11.36
CA GLY A 55 -11.43 1.73 -12.17
C GLY A 55 -11.07 2.75 -13.25
N ARG A 56 -9.92 3.42 -13.10
CA ARG A 56 -9.34 4.35 -14.07
C ARG A 56 -7.85 4.51 -13.79
N GLU A 57 -7.13 5.15 -14.71
CA GLU A 57 -5.76 5.59 -14.48
C GLU A 57 -5.74 6.75 -13.47
N PRO A 58 -4.78 6.78 -12.52
CA PRO A 58 -4.59 7.93 -11.64
C PRO A 58 -4.01 9.12 -12.41
N ASP A 59 -4.38 10.32 -11.99
CA ASP A 59 -3.69 11.54 -12.40
C ASP A 59 -2.32 11.65 -11.73
N ASP A 60 -1.46 12.52 -12.29
CA ASP A 60 -0.19 12.83 -11.65
C ASP A 60 -0.38 13.64 -10.34
N GLY A 61 0.60 13.56 -9.43
CA GLY A 61 0.68 14.35 -8.22
C GLY A 61 0.64 13.51 -6.95
N TRP A 62 -0.15 13.96 -5.98
CA TRP A 62 -0.27 13.30 -4.67
C TRP A 62 -1.36 12.24 -4.70
N LEU A 63 -1.06 11.09 -4.13
CA LEU A 63 -1.97 9.96 -4.01
C LEU A 63 -2.37 9.77 -2.56
N ARG A 64 -3.66 9.58 -2.29
CA ARG A 64 -4.21 9.28 -0.97
C ARG A 64 -4.50 7.79 -0.86
N PHE A 65 -4.08 7.23 0.27
CA PHE A 65 -4.39 5.87 0.67
C PHE A 65 -5.14 5.90 1.99
N GLU A 66 -6.25 5.18 2.07
CA GLU A 66 -6.89 4.86 3.34
C GLU A 66 -6.70 3.38 3.62
N VAL A 67 -5.72 3.06 4.46
CA VAL A 67 -5.31 1.70 4.79
C VAL A 67 -6.06 1.16 6.00
N ARG A 68 -6.50 -0.09 5.88
CA ARG A 68 -7.05 -0.90 6.97
C ARG A 68 -6.33 -2.23 6.97
N SER A 69 -5.68 -2.54 8.09
CA SER A 69 -4.95 -3.78 8.25
C SER A 69 -5.46 -4.54 9.47
N PHE A 70 -5.45 -5.85 9.38
CA PHE A 70 -5.85 -6.77 10.44
C PHE A 70 -4.90 -7.97 10.45
N ALA A 71 -4.54 -8.43 11.65
CA ALA A 71 -3.83 -9.69 11.85
C ALA A 71 -4.80 -10.69 12.49
N GLY A 72 -4.97 -11.84 11.84
CA GLY A 72 -5.68 -12.99 12.37
C GLY A 72 -4.86 -13.75 13.41
N PRO A 73 -5.49 -14.74 14.09
CA PRO A 73 -4.88 -15.46 15.20
C PRO A 73 -3.73 -16.39 14.78
N ASP A 74 -3.74 -16.88 13.53
CA ASP A 74 -2.87 -17.99 13.08
C ASP A 74 -1.69 -17.52 12.22
N GLY A 75 -1.19 -16.30 12.44
CA GLY A 75 -0.06 -15.74 11.69
C GLY A 75 -0.40 -15.28 10.26
N ALA A 76 -1.69 -15.23 9.91
CA ALA A 76 -2.18 -14.61 8.70
C ALA A 76 -2.71 -13.21 8.98
N GLY A 77 -2.71 -12.33 7.98
CA GLY A 77 -3.31 -11.01 8.06
C GLY A 77 -3.71 -10.49 6.68
N LEU A 78 -4.33 -9.31 6.68
CA LEU A 78 -4.78 -8.62 5.49
C LEU A 78 -4.49 -7.14 5.64
N ALA A 79 -4.02 -6.49 4.58
CA ALA A 79 -4.03 -5.05 4.42
C ALA A 79 -4.81 -4.67 3.17
N GLU A 80 -5.75 -3.74 3.30
CA GLU A 80 -6.51 -3.20 2.18
C GLU A 80 -6.47 -1.67 2.19
N SER A 81 -6.51 -1.07 1.00
CA SER A 81 -6.66 0.38 0.86
C SER A 81 -7.68 0.79 -0.19
N ALA A 82 -8.34 1.91 0.09
CA ALA A 82 -8.96 2.73 -0.94
C ALA A 82 -7.92 3.70 -1.51
N LEU A 83 -7.84 3.76 -2.84
CA LEU A 83 -6.86 4.54 -3.60
C LEU A 83 -7.54 5.77 -4.20
N MET A 84 -6.97 6.95 -4.00
CA MET A 84 -7.51 8.20 -4.54
C MET A 84 -6.39 9.10 -5.05
N ASP A 85 -6.70 9.93 -6.03
CA ASP A 85 -5.88 11.07 -6.44
C ASP A 85 -6.65 12.38 -6.19
N ALA A 86 -6.20 13.49 -6.79
CA ALA A 86 -6.85 14.79 -6.67
C ALA A 86 -8.28 14.84 -7.24
N GLN A 87 -8.63 13.96 -8.19
CA GLN A 87 -9.97 13.87 -8.80
C GLN A 87 -10.88 12.89 -8.06
N GLY A 88 -10.39 12.21 -7.03
CA GLY A 88 -11.17 11.33 -6.18
C GLY A 88 -10.77 9.85 -6.34
N PRO A 89 -11.72 8.91 -6.15
CA PRO A 89 -11.41 7.48 -6.18
C PRO A 89 -10.78 7.02 -7.50
N VAL A 90 -9.76 6.18 -7.39
CA VAL A 90 -9.05 5.53 -8.51
C VAL A 90 -9.26 4.02 -8.47
N GLY A 91 -9.26 3.42 -7.27
CA GLY A 91 -9.30 1.96 -7.14
C GLY A 91 -9.15 1.46 -5.71
N ARG A 92 -8.77 0.19 -5.59
CA ARG A 92 -8.46 -0.48 -4.33
C ARG A 92 -7.18 -1.30 -4.46
N ALA A 93 -6.49 -1.51 -3.35
CA ALA A 93 -5.42 -2.48 -3.25
C ALA A 93 -5.64 -3.42 -2.06
N ALA A 94 -5.15 -4.65 -2.18
CA ALA A 94 -5.18 -5.67 -1.13
C ALA A 94 -3.87 -6.45 -1.11
N GLN A 95 -3.43 -6.82 0.09
CA GLN A 95 -2.25 -7.66 0.33
C GLN A 95 -2.60 -8.67 1.41
N THR A 96 -2.32 -9.96 1.19
CA THR A 96 -2.20 -10.88 2.33
C THR A 96 -0.96 -10.52 3.14
N LEU A 97 -0.95 -10.85 4.43
CA LEU A 97 0.18 -10.66 5.32
C LEU A 97 0.53 -11.98 6.00
N VAL A 98 1.82 -12.32 6.01
CA VAL A 98 2.35 -13.41 6.84
C VAL A 98 3.02 -12.77 8.04
N VAL A 99 2.44 -12.97 9.23
CA VAL A 99 2.80 -12.30 10.47
C VAL A 99 3.55 -13.25 11.39
N ALA A 100 4.65 -12.77 11.97
CA ALA A 100 5.44 -13.53 12.94
C ALA A 100 5.84 -12.65 14.13
N ARG A 101 6.07 -13.27 15.29
CA ARG A 101 6.71 -12.58 16.43
C ARG A 101 8.19 -12.35 16.12
N ARG A 102 8.72 -11.21 16.52
CA ARG A 102 10.16 -10.98 16.46
C ARG A 102 10.87 -11.85 17.51
N PRO A 103 12.09 -12.34 17.20
CA PRO A 103 12.92 -13.04 18.18
C PRO A 103 13.24 -12.17 19.40
#